data_AF-A0A7Z9FC98-F1
#
_entry.id   AF-A0A7Z9FC98-F1
#
_cell.length_a   1.000
_cell.length_b   1.000
_cell.length_c   1.000
_cell.angle_alpha   90.00
_cell.angle_beta   90.00
_cell.angle_gamma   90.00
#
_symmetry.space_group_name_H-M   'P 1'
#
loop_
_entity.id
_entity.type
_entity.pdbx_description
1 polymer ?
#
loop_
_entity_poly.entity_id
_entity_poly.type
_entity_poly.pdbx_seq_one_letter_code
_entity_poly.pdbx_strand_id
1 'polypeptide(L)'
;MSWIGDDVAVIPGHGPLAAKGDLLNFYNVVKDTSTAIRVMKSQRMTKEEIVAEGLGDDYESWGQGFINEQRWIETVFDSYPR
;
A
#
# COMPACT_ATOMS: atom_id res chain seq x y z
N MET A 1 -8.62 -14.66 0.56
CA MET A 1 -9.25 -14.68 -0.78
C MET A 1 -9.72 -16.08 -1.21
N SER A 2 -10.05 -16.98 -0.28
CA SER A 2 -10.46 -18.37 -0.60
C SER A 2 -11.82 -18.48 -1.30
N TRP A 3 -12.63 -17.43 -1.23
CA TRP A 3 -13.97 -17.33 -1.84
C TRP A 3 -13.95 -16.82 -3.30
N ILE A 4 -12.78 -16.42 -3.82
CA ILE A 4 -12.59 -16.04 -5.22
C ILE A 4 -11.95 -17.24 -5.92
N GLY A 5 -12.62 -17.78 -6.93
CA GLY A 5 -12.08 -18.85 -7.78
C GLY A 5 -10.87 -18.37 -8.58
N ASP A 6 -9.99 -19.29 -8.99
CA ASP A 6 -8.79 -18.93 -9.76
C ASP A 6 -9.11 -18.51 -11.21
N ASP A 7 -10.29 -18.90 -11.71
CA ASP A 7 -10.84 -18.56 -13.03
C ASP A 7 -11.71 -17.28 -13.02
N VAL A 8 -11.87 -16.65 -11.86
CA VAL A 8 -12.67 -15.43 -11.73
C VAL A 8 -11.88 -14.22 -12.25
N ALA A 9 -12.47 -13.52 -13.21
CA ALA A 9 -11.99 -12.22 -13.66
C ALA A 9 -12.38 -11.12 -12.66
N VAL A 10 -11.44 -10.20 -12.41
CA VAL A 10 -11.61 -9.03 -11.54
C VAL A 10 -11.65 -7.79 -12.41
N ILE A 11 -12.74 -7.01 -12.33
CA ILE A 11 -12.88 -5.73 -13.04
C ILE A 11 -12.49 -4.61 -12.05
N PRO A 12 -11.30 -4.01 -12.17
CA PRO A 12 -10.92 -2.91 -11.30
C PRO A 12 -11.65 -1.61 -11.68
N GLY A 13 -11.64 -0.62 -10.78
CA GLY A 13 -12.17 0.71 -11.11
C GLY A 13 -11.36 1.43 -12.19
N HIS A 14 -10.06 1.17 -12.27
CA HIS A 14 -9.14 1.69 -13.29
C HIS A 14 -8.17 0.60 -13.77
N GLY A 15 -7.73 0.71 -15.02
CA GLY A 15 -6.76 -0.21 -15.61
C GLY A 15 -7.41 -1.37 -16.39
N PRO A 16 -6.60 -2.34 -16.84
CA PRO A 16 -7.07 -3.49 -17.61
C PRO A 16 -7.83 -4.50 -16.74
N LEU A 17 -8.47 -5.47 -17.38
CA LEU A 17 -9.05 -6.63 -16.71
C LEU A 17 -7.97 -7.37 -15.91
N ALA A 18 -8.27 -7.71 -14.67
CA ALA A 18 -7.34 -8.32 -13.73
C ALA A 18 -7.75 -9.75 -13.36
N ALA A 19 -6.83 -10.50 -12.78
CA ALA A 19 -7.06 -11.81 -12.19
C ALA A 19 -7.00 -11.75 -10.66
N LYS A 20 -7.39 -12.84 -10.01
CA LYS A 20 -7.26 -13.01 -8.55
C LYS A 20 -5.84 -12.71 -8.03
N GLY A 21 -4.81 -13.09 -8.79
CA GLY A 21 -3.40 -12.84 -8.44
C GLY A 21 -3.07 -11.35 -8.33
N ASP A 22 -3.58 -10.53 -9.24
CA ASP A 22 -3.36 -9.08 -9.23
C ASP A 22 -4.03 -8.43 -8.01
N LEU A 23 -5.24 -8.88 -7.67
CA LEU A 23 -5.93 -8.40 -6.47
C LEU A 23 -5.17 -8.80 -5.19
N LEU A 24 -4.62 -10.01 -5.14
CA LEU A 24 -3.77 -10.46 -4.03
C LEU A 24 -2.50 -9.62 -3.92
N ASN A 25 -1.88 -9.30 -5.06
CA ASN A 25 -0.69 -8.45 -5.11
C ASN A 25 -1.00 -7.04 -4.58
N PHE A 26 -2.08 -6.41 -5.06
CA PHE A 26 -2.56 -5.12 -4.56
C PHE A 26 -2.82 -5.16 -3.05
N TYR A 27 -3.49 -6.20 -2.56
CA TYR A 27 -3.75 -6.39 -1.14
C TYR A 27 -2.45 -6.48 -0.32
N ASN A 28 -1.46 -7.24 -0.79
CA ASN A 28 -0.18 -7.39 -0.09
C ASN A 28 0.55 -6.05 -0.02
N VAL A 29 0.62 -5.29 -1.11
CA VAL A 29 1.26 -3.97 -1.10
C VAL A 29 0.63 -3.04 -0.07
N VAL A 30 -0.71 -2.94 -0.04
CA VAL A 30 -1.41 -2.10 0.94
C VAL A 30 -1.13 -2.58 2.37
N LYS A 31 -1.21 -3.89 2.62
CA LYS A 31 -1.01 -4.50 3.95
C LYS A 31 0.43 -4.34 4.45
N ASP A 32 1.40 -4.63 3.59
CA ASP A 32 2.82 -4.66 3.94
C ASP A 32 3.36 -3.24 4.14
N THR A 33 3.04 -2.29 3.24
CA THR A 33 3.43 -0.88 3.41
C THR A 33 2.75 -0.24 4.63
N SER A 34 1.46 -0.52 4.87
CA SER A 34 0.77 -0.05 6.07
C SER A 34 1.41 -0.58 7.35
N THR A 35 1.83 -1.85 7.35
CA THR A 35 2.55 -2.47 8.46
C THR A 35 3.91 -1.81 8.68
N ALA A 36 4.69 -1.57 7.62
CA ALA A 36 5.98 -0.90 7.69
C ALA A 36 5.86 0.50 8.32
N ILE A 37 4.92 1.32 7.85
CA ILE A 37 4.65 2.67 8.38
C ILE A 37 4.27 2.61 9.86
N ARG A 38 3.41 1.65 10.25
CA ARG A 38 3.03 1.46 11.65
C ARG A 38 4.19 1.03 12.53
N VAL A 39 5.09 0.18 12.03
CA VAL A 39 6.31 -0.23 12.74
C VAL A 39 7.21 0.98 12.98
N MET A 40 7.49 1.78 11.94
CA MET A 40 8.29 3.00 12.08
C MET A 40 7.67 4.00 13.06
N LYS A 41 6.35 4.23 12.98
CA LYS A 41 5.62 5.05 13.97
C LYS A 41 5.78 4.52 15.40
N SER A 42 5.72 3.20 15.59
CA SER A 42 5.89 2.57 16.92
C SER A 42 7.30 2.74 17.48
N GLN A 43 8.29 2.95 16.61
CA GLN A 43 9.67 3.30 16.96
C GLN A 43 9.84 4.81 17.25
N ARG A 44 8.73 5.56 17.32
CA ARG A 44 8.66 7.01 17.58
C ARG A 44 9.25 7.88 16.47
N MET A 45 9.39 7.35 15.26
CA MET A 45 9.71 8.18 14.10
C MET A 45 8.55 9.15 13.82
N THR A 46 8.92 10.39 13.51
CA THR A 46 8.02 11.44 13.04
C THR A 46 7.52 11.13 11.64
N LYS A 47 6.45 11.81 11.21
CA LYS A 47 5.90 11.64 9.86
C LYS A 47 6.93 12.03 8.81
N GLU A 48 7.64 13.11 9.04
CA GLU A 48 8.68 13.65 8.16
C GLU A 48 9.85 12.67 8.02
N GLU A 49 10.28 12.03 9.11
CA GLU A 49 11.33 11.00 9.07
C GLU A 49 10.89 9.76 8.27
N ILE A 50 9.64 9.33 8.41
CA ILE A 50 9.12 8.18 7.67
C ILE A 50 9.00 8.48 6.17
N VAL A 51 8.57 9.69 5.80
CA VAL A 51 8.55 10.12 4.39
C VAL A 51 9.96 10.17 3.81
N ALA A 52 10.95 10.61 4.58
CA ALA A 52 12.34 10.65 4.13
C ALA A 52 12.98 9.26 4.00
N GLU A 53 12.62 8.32 4.87
CA GLU A 53 13.04 6.92 4.78
C GLU A 53 12.43 6.20 3.58
N GLY A 54 11.16 6.47 3.27
CA GLY A 54 10.42 5.82 2.19
C GLY A 54 10.00 4.38 2.55
N LEU A 55 9.47 3.66 1.55
CA LEU A 55 8.98 2.28 1.68
C LEU A 55 9.91 1.26 1.01
N GLY A 56 10.90 1.74 0.26
CA GLY A 56 11.88 0.93 -0.46
C GLY A 56 11.53 0.68 -1.94
N ASP A 57 12.56 0.30 -2.70
CA ASP A 57 12.54 0.23 -4.17
C ASP A 57 11.45 -0.70 -4.74
N ASP A 58 11.07 -1.74 -4.00
CA ASP A 58 10.01 -2.68 -4.39
C ASP A 58 8.65 -1.99 -4.62
N TYR A 59 8.44 -0.81 -4.01
CA TYR A 59 7.19 -0.05 -4.10
C TYR A 59 7.25 1.18 -5.01
N GLU A 60 8.36 1.48 -5.67
CA GLU A 60 8.47 2.69 -6.53
C GLU A 60 7.42 2.74 -7.65
N SER A 61 7.04 1.57 -8.18
CA SER A 61 6.00 1.46 -9.20
C SER A 61 4.58 1.61 -8.63
N TRP A 62 4.42 1.60 -7.31
CA TRP A 62 3.14 1.64 -6.60
C TRP A 62 2.81 3.05 -6.12
N GLY A 63 1.91 3.70 -6.85
CA GLY A 63 1.40 5.02 -6.49
C GLY A 63 2.04 6.11 -7.34
N GLN A 64 1.20 6.82 -8.09
CA GLN A 64 1.60 7.92 -8.96
C GLN A 64 0.52 9.00 -8.92
N GLY A 65 0.89 10.25 -9.15
CA GLY A 65 -0.06 11.36 -9.17
C GLY A 65 -0.74 11.59 -7.81
N PHE A 66 -2.07 11.39 -7.74
CA PHE A 66 -2.89 11.77 -6.57
C PHE A 66 -2.51 11.03 -5.28
N ILE A 67 -2.20 9.74 -5.37
CA ILE A 67 -1.68 8.94 -4.26
C ILE A 67 -0.27 8.47 -4.66
N ASN A 68 0.71 9.36 -4.46
CA ASN A 68 2.12 9.00 -4.50
C ASN A 68 2.58 8.44 -3.14
N GLU A 69 3.81 7.95 -3.07
CA GLU A 69 4.39 7.36 -1.86
C GLU A 69 4.29 8.28 -0.63
N GLN A 70 4.71 9.54 -0.76
CA GLN A 70 4.59 10.52 0.33
C GLN A 70 3.14 10.62 0.82
N ARG A 71 2.17 10.81 -0.08
CA ARG A 71 0.77 10.97 0.29
C ARG A 71 0.22 9.71 0.96
N TRP A 72 0.65 8.54 0.51
CA TRP A 72 0.29 7.26 1.13
C TRP A 72 0.82 7.16 2.55
N ILE A 73 2.11 7.44 2.77
CA ILE A 73 2.76 7.45 4.08
C ILE A 73 2.02 8.37 5.06
N GLU A 74 1.79 9.62 4.65
CA GLU A 74 1.10 10.62 5.48
C GLU A 74 -0.30 10.15 5.88
N THR A 75 -1.05 9.61 4.91
CA THR A 75 -2.42 9.11 5.10
C THR A 75 -2.47 7.96 6.11
N VAL A 76 -1.59 6.96 5.95
CA VAL A 76 -1.53 5.82 6.86
C VAL A 76 -1.07 6.25 8.25
N PHE A 77 -0.03 7.10 8.35
CA PHE A 77 0.48 7.58 9.62
C PHE A 77 -0.60 8.28 10.46
N ASP A 78 -1.44 9.10 9.81
CA ASP A 78 -2.54 9.84 10.45
C ASP A 78 -3.76 8.96 10.75
N SER A 79 -3.91 7.82 10.07
CA SER A 79 -4.99 6.87 10.34
C SER A 79 -4.82 6.10 11.65
N TYR A 80 -3.58 5.98 12.15
CA TYR A 80 -3.27 5.30 13.40
C TYR A 80 -3.25 6.28 14.59
N PRO A 81 -3.75 5.86 15.77
CA PRO A 81 -3.68 6.67 16.98
C PRO A 81 -2.23 7.01 17.34
N ARG A 82 -2.06 8.09 18.12
CA ARG A 82 -0.76 8.54 18.60
C ARG A 82 -0.07 7.51 19.47
#